data_AF-A2EUP7-F1
#
_entry.id   AF-A2EUP7-F1
#
_cell.length_a   1.000
_cell.length_b   1.000
_cell.length_c   1.000
_cell.angle_alpha   90.00
_cell.angle_beta   90.00
_cell.angle_gamma   90.00
#
_symmetry.space_group_name_H-M   'P 1'
#
loop_
_entity.id
_entity.type
_entity.pdbx_description
1 polymer ?
#
loop_
_entity_poly.entity_id
_entity_poly.type
_entity_poly.pdbx_seq_one_letter_code
_entity_poly.pdbx_strand_id
1 'polypeptide(L)'
;MMVSSKNEMIKSQKIVQIPGVNGNSLICTESEKIRSPNFSGDPAELLSKLGGRCYKIDADGELFEFCYEGESKLNGVSLGYFAGYIFNNNKLFSETSNGYQCGNSTYRLTTYYDCDYSAKKYEPKIPAFWHDKDDECHLFTEIYNRQLCKHHVFSSSETLDVTCISKNVYENIFV
;
A
#
# COMPACT_ATOMS: atom_id res chain seq x y z
N MET A 1 23.59 -35.55 7.75
CA MET A 1 23.39 -34.09 7.80
C MET A 1 23.23 -33.60 6.36
N MET A 2 22.01 -33.34 5.91
CA MET A 2 21.73 -32.82 4.57
C MET A 2 21.74 -31.29 4.63
N VAL A 3 22.84 -30.68 4.18
CA VAL A 3 22.90 -29.25 3.87
C VAL A 3 22.79 -29.15 2.34
N SER A 4 21.57 -29.17 1.82
CA SER A 4 21.32 -28.79 0.43
C SER A 4 19.86 -28.44 0.25
N SER A 5 19.60 -27.17 -0.04
CA SER A 5 18.37 -26.71 -0.70
C SER A 5 18.31 -25.20 -0.95
N LYS A 6 19.14 -24.37 -0.29
CA LYS A 6 19.17 -22.92 -0.56
C LYS A 6 19.98 -22.51 -1.80
N ASN A 7 21.05 -23.23 -2.13
CA ASN A 7 21.92 -22.86 -3.27
C ASN A 7 21.40 -23.34 -4.64
N GLU A 8 20.46 -24.30 -4.68
CA GLU A 8 19.89 -24.80 -5.95
C GLU A 8 18.69 -23.97 -6.43
N MET A 9 18.02 -23.22 -5.54
CA MET A 9 16.83 -22.43 -5.88
C MET A 9 17.12 -21.13 -6.67
N ILE A 10 18.39 -20.72 -6.80
CA ILE A 10 18.75 -19.44 -7.45
C ILE A 10 19.00 -19.63 -8.96
N LYS A 11 19.18 -20.87 -9.45
CA LYS A 11 19.56 -21.14 -10.85
C LYS A 11 18.45 -20.90 -11.89
N SER A 12 17.19 -20.69 -11.49
CA SER A 12 16.07 -20.47 -12.42
C SER A 12 15.56 -19.03 -12.48
N GLN A 13 16.06 -18.11 -11.65
CA GLN A 13 15.56 -16.74 -11.64
C GLN A 13 16.22 -15.89 -12.73
N LYS A 14 15.40 -15.15 -13.49
CA LYS A 14 15.90 -14.19 -14.47
C LYS A 14 16.48 -12.99 -13.71
N ILE A 15 17.80 -12.98 -13.56
CA ILE A 15 18.54 -11.89 -12.92
C ILE A 15 18.78 -10.80 -13.96
N VAL A 16 18.31 -9.58 -13.66
CA VAL A 16 18.53 -8.38 -14.47
C VAL A 16 19.39 -7.41 -13.68
N GLN A 17 20.54 -7.03 -14.24
CA GLN A 17 21.34 -5.94 -13.68
C GLN A 17 20.88 -4.62 -14.31
N ILE A 18 20.40 -3.69 -13.48
CA ILE A 18 20.04 -2.33 -13.88
C ILE A 18 21.22 -1.41 -13.57
N PRO A 19 21.88 -0.81 -14.58
CA PRO A 19 22.99 0.10 -14.36
C PRO A 19 22.50 1.41 -13.74
N GLY A 20 23.25 1.91 -12.76
CA GLY A 20 23.03 3.20 -12.10
C GLY A 20 24.21 4.16 -12.32
N VAL A 21 24.10 5.34 -11.73
CA VAL A 21 25.14 6.39 -11.82
C VAL A 21 26.36 6.03 -10.97
N ASN A 22 27.56 6.40 -11.42
CA ASN A 22 28.84 6.19 -10.72
C ASN A 22 29.21 4.71 -10.46
N GLY A 23 28.86 3.80 -11.38
CA GLY A 23 29.20 2.39 -11.25
C GLY A 23 28.33 1.60 -10.27
N ASN A 24 27.35 2.27 -9.63
CA ASN A 24 26.32 1.58 -8.86
C ASN A 24 25.43 0.77 -9.81
N SER A 25 24.94 -0.36 -9.35
CA SER A 25 23.96 -1.16 -10.09
C SER A 25 22.99 -1.81 -9.12
N LEU A 26 21.76 -2.01 -9.56
CA LEU A 26 20.79 -2.85 -8.88
C LEU A 26 20.79 -4.22 -9.55
N ILE A 27 20.76 -5.27 -8.74
CA ILE A 27 20.50 -6.63 -9.16
C ILE A 27 19.04 -6.90 -8.84
N CYS A 28 18.24 -7.05 -9.88
CA CYS A 28 16.81 -7.30 -9.80
C CYS A 28 16.52 -8.74 -10.19
N THR A 29 15.69 -9.42 -9.40
CA THR A 29 15.20 -10.75 -9.72
C THR A 29 13.68 -10.71 -9.85
N GLU A 30 13.19 -11.31 -10.92
CA GLU A 30 11.77 -11.57 -11.09
C GLU A 30 11.34 -12.68 -10.13
N SER A 31 10.27 -12.46 -9.39
CA SER A 31 9.66 -13.52 -8.60
C SER A 31 9.07 -14.57 -9.53
N GLU A 32 9.37 -15.85 -9.29
CA GLU A 32 8.78 -16.97 -10.06
C GLU A 32 7.25 -17.06 -9.94
N LYS A 33 6.65 -16.32 -8.99
CA LYS A 33 5.20 -16.26 -8.81
C LYS A 33 4.63 -15.10 -9.62
N ILE A 34 4.23 -15.38 -10.85
CA ILE A 34 3.30 -14.51 -11.59
C ILE A 34 2.03 -14.37 -10.76
N ARG A 35 1.67 -13.15 -10.38
CA ARG A 35 0.48 -12.86 -9.57
C ARG A 35 -0.60 -12.26 -10.43
N SER A 36 -1.27 -13.11 -11.20
CA SER A 36 -2.42 -12.69 -11.98
C SER A 36 -3.59 -12.30 -11.06
N PRO A 37 -4.30 -11.20 -11.36
CA PRO A 37 -5.56 -10.89 -10.70
C PRO A 37 -6.55 -12.03 -10.93
N ASN A 38 -7.35 -12.34 -9.92
CA ASN A 38 -8.30 -13.46 -9.91
C ASN A 38 -9.64 -13.11 -9.26
N PHE A 39 -9.93 -11.82 -9.10
CA PHE A 39 -11.14 -11.31 -8.47
C PHE A 39 -11.72 -10.16 -9.28
N SER A 40 -13.03 -10.23 -9.56
CA SER A 40 -13.76 -9.27 -10.40
C SER A 40 -15.02 -8.71 -9.72
N GLY A 41 -15.25 -9.04 -8.45
CA GLY A 41 -16.36 -8.53 -7.64
C GLY A 41 -16.10 -7.12 -7.14
N ASP A 42 -16.88 -6.65 -6.16
CA ASP A 42 -16.62 -5.34 -5.54
C ASP A 42 -15.26 -5.35 -4.83
N PRO A 43 -14.30 -4.49 -5.22
CA PRO A 43 -12.98 -4.47 -4.59
C PRO A 43 -13.00 -4.14 -3.10
N ALA A 44 -14.08 -3.52 -2.58
CA ALA A 44 -14.29 -3.32 -1.15
C ALA A 44 -14.25 -4.64 -0.35
N GLU A 45 -14.73 -5.76 -0.92
CA GLU A 45 -14.73 -7.08 -0.27
C GLU A 45 -13.32 -7.58 0.08
N LEU A 46 -12.31 -7.12 -0.67
CA LEU A 46 -10.90 -7.44 -0.41
C LEU A 46 -10.33 -6.68 0.78
N LEU A 47 -10.93 -5.54 1.14
CA LEU A 47 -10.53 -4.69 2.26
C LEU A 47 -11.30 -4.99 3.54
N SER A 48 -12.56 -5.43 3.47
CA SER A 48 -13.38 -5.68 4.68
C SER A 48 -12.79 -6.70 5.65
N LYS A 49 -11.89 -7.58 5.18
CA LYS A 49 -11.13 -8.48 6.07
C LYS A 49 -10.15 -7.76 7.00
N LEU A 50 -9.92 -6.47 6.77
CA LEU A 50 -9.07 -5.59 7.56
C LEU A 50 -9.89 -4.68 8.48
N GLY A 51 -11.23 -4.76 8.46
CA GLY A 51 -12.11 -3.96 9.30
C GLY A 51 -11.68 -3.97 10.77
N GLY A 52 -11.67 -2.77 11.38
CA GLY A 52 -11.22 -2.55 12.76
C GLY A 52 -9.71 -2.49 12.97
N ARG A 53 -8.88 -2.71 11.93
CA ARG A 53 -7.43 -2.53 12.04
C ARG A 53 -7.04 -1.07 11.86
N CYS A 54 -6.21 -0.59 12.78
CA CYS A 54 -5.70 0.77 12.79
C CYS A 54 -4.19 0.83 12.59
N TYR A 55 -3.73 1.88 11.90
CA TYR A 55 -2.34 2.12 11.57
C TYR A 55 -2.01 3.58 11.84
N LYS A 56 -0.83 3.83 12.42
CA LYS A 56 -0.36 5.15 12.79
C LYS A 56 0.80 5.57 11.91
N ILE A 57 0.76 6.80 11.42
CA ILE A 57 1.85 7.45 10.70
C ILE A 57 2.17 8.74 11.44
N ASP A 58 3.45 8.94 11.72
CA ASP A 58 3.98 10.21 12.19
C ASP A 58 4.67 10.88 11.00
N ALA A 59 4.16 12.04 10.59
CA ALA A 59 4.73 12.84 9.53
C ALA A 59 4.70 14.31 9.94
N ASP A 60 5.86 14.98 9.86
CA ASP A 60 6.01 16.42 10.15
C ASP A 60 5.45 16.87 11.52
N GLY A 61 5.50 15.98 12.52
CA GLY A 61 5.00 16.26 13.88
C GLY A 61 3.50 16.07 14.05
N GLU A 62 2.81 15.59 13.02
CA GLU A 62 1.41 15.18 13.07
C GLU A 62 1.28 13.66 13.12
N LEU A 63 0.46 13.19 14.07
CA LEU A 63 0.14 11.78 14.24
C LEU A 63 -1.20 11.47 13.59
N PHE A 64 -1.16 10.87 12.41
CA PHE A 64 -2.33 10.37 11.72
C PHE A 64 -2.60 8.91 12.10
N GLU A 65 -3.81 8.61 12.54
CA GLU A 65 -4.31 7.26 12.84
C GLU A 65 -5.44 6.92 11.86
N PHE A 66 -5.16 6.01 10.92
CA PHE A 66 -6.15 5.48 9.99
C PHE A 66 -6.70 4.14 10.50
N CYS A 67 -8.03 3.98 10.50
CA CYS A 67 -8.68 2.71 10.81
C CYS A 67 -9.58 2.25 9.65
N TYR A 68 -9.39 1.01 9.19
CA TYR A 68 -10.31 0.40 8.23
C TYR A 68 -11.69 0.23 8.84
N GLU A 69 -12.73 0.70 8.13
CA GLU A 69 -14.13 0.58 8.53
C GLU A 69 -14.40 1.11 9.96
N GLY A 70 -13.65 2.11 10.39
CA GLY A 70 -13.69 2.66 11.75
C GLY A 70 -13.52 4.17 11.80
N GLU A 71 -13.26 4.67 13.01
CA GLU A 71 -12.92 6.08 13.26
C GLU A 71 -11.46 6.35 12.92
N SER A 72 -11.17 7.39 12.15
CA SER A 72 -9.79 7.84 11.92
C SER A 72 -9.51 9.15 12.68
N LYS A 73 -8.25 9.42 13.02
CA LYS A 73 -7.86 10.56 13.88
C LYS A 73 -6.62 11.27 13.36
N LEU A 74 -6.55 12.58 13.59
CA LEU A 74 -5.34 13.39 13.40
C LEU A 74 -4.99 14.05 14.74
N ASN A 75 -3.80 13.79 15.28
CA ASN A 75 -3.37 14.29 16.59
C ASN A 75 -4.37 13.96 17.73
N GLY A 76 -5.07 12.83 17.61
CA GLY A 76 -6.12 12.39 18.54
C GLY A 76 -7.49 13.04 18.32
N VAL A 77 -7.61 14.02 17.41
CA VAL A 77 -8.87 14.65 17.01
C VAL A 77 -9.58 13.75 15.99
N SER A 78 -10.88 13.52 16.17
CA SER A 78 -11.67 12.68 15.27
C SER A 78 -11.80 13.30 13.88
N LEU A 79 -11.41 12.55 12.85
CA LEU A 79 -11.71 12.84 11.45
C LEU A 79 -13.05 12.22 11.03
N GLY A 80 -13.81 11.64 11.96
CA GLY A 80 -15.09 11.00 11.71
C GLY A 80 -15.00 9.48 11.54
N TYR A 81 -16.18 8.89 11.37
CA TYR A 81 -16.39 7.45 11.22
C TYR A 81 -16.57 7.11 9.75
N PHE A 82 -15.96 6.00 9.33
CA PHE A 82 -16.12 5.43 8.00
C PHE A 82 -17.60 5.37 7.56
N ALA A 83 -17.89 5.94 6.39
CA ALA A 83 -19.24 6.06 5.84
C ALA A 83 -19.53 5.08 4.68
N GLY A 84 -18.55 4.28 4.28
CA GLY A 84 -18.68 3.31 3.19
C GLY A 84 -17.55 3.40 2.16
N TYR A 85 -17.41 2.32 1.39
CA TYR A 85 -16.57 2.33 0.19
C TYR A 85 -17.38 2.79 -1.01
N ILE A 86 -16.72 3.51 -1.91
CA ILE A 86 -17.26 3.98 -3.18
C ILE A 86 -16.31 3.51 -4.27
N PHE A 87 -16.82 2.68 -5.17
CA PHE A 87 -16.10 2.26 -6.37
C PHE A 87 -16.74 2.88 -7.60
N ASN A 88 -16.04 3.82 -8.24
CA ASN A 88 -16.52 4.52 -9.42
C ASN A 88 -15.35 4.86 -10.35
N ASN A 89 -15.57 4.78 -11.67
CA ASN A 89 -14.57 5.09 -12.69
C ASN A 89 -13.22 4.40 -12.42
N ASN A 90 -13.27 3.10 -12.08
CA ASN A 90 -12.09 2.29 -11.77
C ASN A 90 -11.24 2.77 -10.58
N LYS A 91 -11.82 3.59 -9.69
CA LYS A 91 -11.17 4.07 -8.47
C LYS A 91 -11.99 3.63 -7.26
N LEU A 92 -11.29 3.14 -6.24
CA LEU A 92 -11.87 2.82 -4.94
C LEU A 92 -11.43 3.90 -3.94
N PHE A 93 -12.41 4.47 -3.25
CA PHE A 93 -12.16 5.40 -2.15
C PHE A 93 -13.21 5.21 -1.06
N SER A 94 -12.97 5.82 0.10
CA SER A 94 -13.93 5.92 1.18
C SER A 94 -13.91 7.31 1.75
N GLU A 95 -14.99 7.66 2.44
CA GLU A 95 -15.11 8.91 3.16
C GLU A 95 -15.48 8.62 4.62
N THR A 96 -15.11 9.55 5.50
CA THR A 96 -15.62 9.58 6.86
C THR A 96 -16.72 10.62 7.01
N SER A 97 -17.55 10.45 8.03
CA SER A 97 -18.61 11.38 8.40
C SER A 97 -18.62 11.62 9.90
N ASN A 98 -19.22 12.72 10.35
CA ASN A 98 -19.35 13.07 11.78
C ASN A 98 -18.01 13.21 12.52
N GLY A 99 -17.02 13.85 11.89
CA GLY A 99 -15.78 14.20 12.59
C GLY A 99 -15.96 15.35 13.58
N TYR A 100 -14.88 15.65 14.29
CA TYR A 100 -14.86 16.72 15.29
C TYR A 100 -15.06 18.09 14.62
N GLN A 101 -15.58 19.06 15.38
CA GLN A 101 -15.82 20.41 14.84
C GLN A 101 -14.52 21.08 14.39
N CYS A 102 -14.55 21.67 13.20
CA CYS A 102 -13.44 22.40 12.59
C CYS A 102 -13.99 23.69 11.98
N GLY A 103 -13.81 24.81 12.69
CA GLY A 103 -14.44 26.08 12.33
C GLY A 103 -15.97 25.97 12.21
N ASN A 104 -16.47 26.28 11.01
CA ASN A 104 -17.90 26.18 10.65
C ASN A 104 -18.28 24.82 10.02
N SER A 105 -17.34 23.88 9.95
CA SER A 105 -17.50 22.54 9.37
C SER A 105 -17.14 21.47 10.41
N THR A 106 -17.04 20.23 9.96
CA THR A 106 -16.47 19.12 10.71
C THR A 106 -15.30 18.53 9.95
N TYR A 107 -14.33 17.99 10.68
CA TYR A 107 -13.25 17.23 10.07
C TYR A 107 -13.82 16.04 9.30
N ARG A 108 -13.20 15.77 8.15
CA ARG A 108 -13.49 14.61 7.31
C ARG A 108 -12.22 14.11 6.64
N LEU A 109 -12.22 12.85 6.28
CA LEU A 109 -11.13 12.14 5.61
C LEU A 109 -11.68 11.50 4.34
N THR A 110 -11.00 11.71 3.22
CA THR A 110 -11.16 10.89 2.02
C THR A 110 -9.93 10.02 1.87
N THR A 111 -10.15 8.70 1.77
CA THR A 111 -9.09 7.72 1.62
C THR A 111 -9.17 7.10 0.23
N TYR A 112 -8.11 7.24 -0.57
CA TYR A 112 -7.99 6.55 -1.86
C TYR A 112 -7.25 5.22 -1.66
N TYR A 113 -7.72 4.17 -2.33
CA TYR A 113 -7.11 2.86 -2.23
C TYR A 113 -6.56 2.42 -3.57
N ASP A 114 -5.35 1.89 -3.54
CA ASP A 114 -4.72 1.28 -4.70
C ASP A 114 -3.95 0.01 -4.29
N CYS A 115 -3.46 -0.71 -5.28
CA CYS A 115 -2.70 -1.92 -5.07
C CYS A 115 -1.20 -1.68 -5.07
N ASP A 116 -0.49 -2.37 -4.17
CA ASP A 116 0.97 -2.43 -4.19
C ASP A 116 1.41 -3.83 -3.72
N TYR A 117 2.09 -4.57 -4.60
CA TYR A 117 2.59 -5.91 -4.31
C TYR A 117 3.66 -5.95 -3.21
N SER A 118 4.35 -4.83 -2.99
CA SER A 118 5.36 -4.68 -1.95
C SER A 118 4.77 -4.29 -0.59
N ALA A 119 3.48 -3.95 -0.51
CA ALA A 119 2.77 -3.91 0.77
C ALA A 119 2.67 -5.32 1.36
N LYS A 120 2.68 -5.43 2.69
CA LYS A 120 2.51 -6.73 3.36
C LYS A 120 1.03 -7.13 3.33
N LYS A 121 0.76 -8.43 3.51
CA LYS A 121 -0.59 -9.00 3.36
C LYS A 121 -1.67 -8.31 4.21
N TYR A 122 -1.32 -7.86 5.41
CA TYR A 122 -2.23 -7.28 6.41
C TYR A 122 -1.72 -5.96 7.00
N GLU A 123 -0.81 -5.29 6.31
CA GLU A 123 -0.22 -4.03 6.76
C GLU A 123 -0.09 -3.17 5.50
N PRO A 124 -0.98 -2.18 5.32
CA PRO A 124 -0.94 -1.33 4.15
C PRO A 124 0.28 -0.42 4.20
N LYS A 125 0.60 0.18 3.06
CA LYS A 125 1.46 1.36 3.04
C LYS A 125 0.59 2.60 2.95
N ILE A 126 0.96 3.60 3.75
CA ILE A 126 0.30 4.89 3.80
C ILE A 126 1.43 5.92 3.65
N PRO A 127 1.74 6.37 2.42
CA PRO A 127 2.95 7.14 2.16
C PRO A 127 2.84 8.59 2.64
N ALA A 128 1.63 9.14 2.64
CA ALA A 128 1.36 10.52 3.03
C ALA A 128 -0.11 10.73 3.39
N PHE A 129 -0.36 11.83 4.09
CA PHE A 129 -1.67 12.46 4.23
C PHE A 129 -1.49 13.97 4.06
N TRP A 130 -2.54 14.66 3.63
CA TRP A 130 -2.48 16.11 3.40
C TRP A 130 -3.87 16.73 3.52
N HIS A 131 -3.92 18.02 3.84
CA HIS A 131 -5.15 18.79 3.84
C HIS A 131 -5.56 19.21 2.42
N ASP A 132 -6.86 19.34 2.18
CA ASP A 132 -7.34 20.06 1.00
C ASP A 132 -6.77 21.49 1.02
N LYS A 133 -6.44 21.99 -0.17
CA LYS A 133 -5.94 23.36 -0.34
C LYS A 133 -7.03 24.39 -0.05
N ASP A 134 -8.30 24.02 -0.29
CA ASP A 134 -9.44 24.92 -0.18
C ASP A 134 -10.30 24.64 1.07
N ASP A 135 -10.05 23.53 1.79
CA ASP A 135 -10.78 23.11 2.99
C ASP A 135 -9.83 22.46 4.01
N GLU A 136 -9.35 23.25 4.97
CA GLU A 136 -8.46 22.76 6.04
C GLU A 136 -9.10 21.66 6.91
N CYS A 137 -10.43 21.52 6.89
CA CYS A 137 -11.15 20.49 7.63
C CYS A 137 -11.23 19.17 6.86
N HIS A 138 -10.76 19.12 5.61
CA HIS A 138 -10.76 17.92 4.80
C HIS A 138 -9.35 17.38 4.63
N LEU A 139 -9.12 16.18 5.16
CA LEU A 139 -7.88 15.44 4.98
C LEU A 139 -8.01 14.42 3.85
N PHE A 140 -6.91 14.19 3.15
CA PHE A 140 -6.77 13.14 2.16
C PHE A 140 -5.62 12.20 2.53
N THR A 141 -5.76 10.94 2.15
CA THR A 141 -4.65 9.98 2.21
C THR A 141 -4.78 8.94 1.12
N GLU A 142 -3.66 8.29 0.80
CA GLU A 142 -3.60 7.14 -0.10
C GLU A 142 -3.18 5.91 0.67
N ILE A 143 -3.83 4.79 0.39
CA ILE A 143 -3.57 3.52 1.05
C ILE A 143 -3.31 2.46 -0.01
N TYR A 144 -2.09 1.95 0.01
CA TYR A 144 -1.67 0.89 -0.89
C TYR A 144 -1.77 -0.45 -0.18
N ASN A 145 -2.60 -1.33 -0.73
CA ASN A 145 -2.89 -2.62 -0.13
C ASN A 145 -2.68 -3.77 -1.12
N ARG A 146 -1.89 -4.76 -0.70
CA ARG A 146 -1.61 -5.93 -1.52
C ARG A 146 -2.84 -6.79 -1.82
N GLN A 147 -3.91 -6.74 -1.02
CA GLN A 147 -5.13 -7.48 -1.30
C GLN A 147 -5.80 -6.98 -2.59
N LEU A 148 -5.77 -5.66 -2.84
CA LEU A 148 -6.37 -5.06 -4.03
C LEU A 148 -5.67 -5.51 -5.31
N CYS A 149 -4.42 -5.97 -5.24
CA CYS A 149 -3.70 -6.50 -6.41
C CYS A 149 -4.35 -7.76 -6.99
N LYS A 150 -5.28 -8.39 -6.28
CA LYS A 150 -6.06 -9.52 -6.79
C LYS A 150 -7.18 -9.09 -7.73
N HIS A 151 -7.58 -7.82 -7.70
CA HIS A 151 -8.69 -7.32 -8.48
C HIS A 151 -8.23 -6.83 -9.85
N HIS A 152 -8.95 -7.20 -10.91
CA HIS A 152 -8.55 -6.97 -12.32
C HIS A 152 -8.43 -5.48 -12.71
N VAL A 153 -9.06 -4.57 -11.96
CA VAL A 153 -8.95 -3.12 -12.21
C VAL A 153 -7.66 -2.54 -11.67
N PHE A 154 -7.12 -3.07 -10.57
CA PHE A 154 -5.94 -2.48 -9.92
C PHE A 154 -4.64 -3.15 -10.35
N SER A 155 -4.70 -4.36 -10.91
CA SER A 155 -3.53 -5.09 -11.37
C SER A 155 -3.77 -5.76 -12.71
N SER A 156 -2.70 -5.90 -13.50
CA SER A 156 -2.70 -6.60 -14.77
C SER A 156 -2.05 -7.98 -14.63
N SER A 157 -2.42 -8.92 -15.50
CA SER A 157 -1.71 -10.21 -15.62
C SER A 157 -0.26 -10.07 -16.11
N GLU A 158 0.15 -8.88 -16.53
CA GLU A 158 1.49 -8.56 -17.03
C GLU A 158 2.38 -7.94 -15.95
N THR A 159 1.86 -7.75 -14.72
CA THR A 159 2.62 -7.15 -13.63
C THR A 159 3.56 -8.18 -12.98
N LEU A 160 4.87 -7.92 -13.11
CA LEU A 160 5.93 -8.75 -12.51
C LEU A 160 6.29 -8.24 -11.11
N ASP A 161 6.37 -9.15 -10.14
CA ASP A 161 6.90 -8.84 -8.80
C ASP A 161 8.42 -8.91 -8.87
N VAL A 162 9.08 -7.75 -8.91
CA VAL A 162 10.54 -7.65 -9.06
C VAL A 162 11.15 -7.19 -7.73
N THR A 163 12.13 -7.95 -7.23
CA THR A 163 12.91 -7.55 -6.06
C THR A 163 14.28 -7.07 -6.51
N CYS A 164 14.66 -5.84 -6.14
CA CYS A 164 15.95 -5.26 -6.47
C CYS A 164 16.78 -5.01 -5.22
N ILE A 165 18.05 -5.42 -5.26
CA ILE A 165 19.05 -5.12 -4.22
C ILE A 165 20.29 -4.48 -4.86
N SER A 166 21.10 -3.75 -4.08
CA SER A 166 22.36 -3.22 -4.63
C SER A 166 23.31 -4.34 -5.01
N LYS A 167 24.09 -4.12 -6.08
CA LYS A 167 25.12 -5.06 -6.53
C LYS A 167 26.10 -5.44 -5.42
N ASN A 168 26.55 -4.46 -4.63
CA ASN A 168 27.45 -4.69 -3.51
C ASN A 168 26.84 -5.64 -2.47
N VAL A 169 25.54 -5.50 -2.18
CA VAL A 169 24.83 -6.40 -1.27
C VAL A 169 24.68 -7.80 -1.86
N TYR A 170 24.38 -7.91 -3.16
CA TYR A 170 24.30 -9.19 -3.86
C TYR A 170 25.63 -9.93 -3.83
N GLU A 171 26.74 -9.26 -4.17
CA GLU A 171 28.09 -9.84 -4.17
C GLU A 171 28.50 -10.31 -2.77
N ASN A 172 28.17 -9.57 -1.71
CA ASN A 172 28.51 -9.98 -0.34
C ASN A 172 27.70 -11.20 0.18
N ILE A 173 26.54 -11.50 -0.41
CA ILE A 173 25.65 -12.57 0.07
C ILE A 173 25.76 -13.83 -0.81
N PHE A 174 25.98 -13.67 -2.10
CA PHE A 174 25.80 -14.73 -3.10
C PHE A 174 27.03 -15.04 -3.97
N VAL A 175 28.10 -14.24 -3.88
CA VAL A 175 29.38 -14.45 -4.59
C VAL A 175 30.47 -14.78 -3.58
#